data_AF-A0A2I0IIP1-F1
#
_entry.id   AF-A0A2I0IIP1-F1
#
_cell.length_a   1.000
_cell.length_b   1.000
_cell.length_c   1.000
_cell.angle_alpha   90.00
_cell.angle_beta   90.00
_cell.angle_gamma   90.00
#
_symmetry.space_group_name_H-M   'P 1'
#
loop_
_entity.id
_entity.type
_entity.pdbx_description
1 polymer ?
#
loop_
_entity_poly.entity_id
_entity_poly.type
_entity_poly.pdbx_seq_one_letter_code
_entity_poly.pdbx_strand_id
1 'polypeptide(L)'
;MYTSRKKIHKDKDAEPSEFEESVAQALFDLENTNQELKSDLKDLYINSATQVDVSGNRKAVVIHVPYRLRKAYRKIHVRLDVVVIATRRILRPPKKGSAVQRPRSRTLTSVHEAMLEDVVLPSEIVGKRVRYRLDGSKIMKVFLDPKERNSTEYKLESFSAVYRKLAGKDVVFEYPITEV
;
A
#
# COMPACT_ATOMS: atom_id res chain seq x y z
N MET A 1 -15.42 18.98 -19.51
CA MET A 1 -15.62 19.03 -18.05
C MET A 1 -14.74 17.98 -17.39
N TYR A 2 -13.79 18.37 -16.53
CA TYR A 2 -13.05 17.43 -15.69
C TYR A 2 -13.93 17.14 -14.48
N THR A 3 -14.43 15.92 -14.38
CA THR A 3 -15.25 15.45 -13.26
C THR A 3 -14.39 14.55 -12.38
N SER A 4 -14.61 14.59 -11.06
CA SER A 4 -13.94 13.72 -10.08
C SER A 4 -14.06 12.23 -10.43
N ARG A 5 -15.12 11.85 -11.17
CA ARG A 5 -15.28 10.51 -11.76
C ARG A 5 -14.14 10.04 -12.66
N LYS A 6 -13.35 10.94 -13.26
CA LYS A 6 -12.17 10.55 -14.05
C LYS A 6 -11.01 10.05 -13.18
N LYS A 7 -11.02 10.35 -11.87
CA LYS A 7 -9.99 9.93 -10.91
C LYS A 7 -10.24 8.54 -10.34
N ILE A 8 -11.38 7.90 -10.65
CA ILE A 8 -11.70 6.55 -10.20
C ILE A 8 -12.01 5.66 -11.39
N HIS A 9 -11.34 4.52 -11.46
CA HIS A 9 -11.61 3.49 -12.46
C HIS A 9 -11.49 2.12 -11.83
N LYS A 10 -12.65 1.52 -11.55
CA LYS A 10 -12.74 0.19 -10.98
C LYS A 10 -12.51 -0.89 -12.02
N ASP A 11 -11.96 -2.02 -11.58
CA ASP A 11 -11.90 -3.22 -12.40
C ASP A 11 -13.34 -3.67 -12.74
N LYS A 12 -13.60 -3.92 -14.03
CA LYS A 12 -14.91 -4.30 -14.60
C LYS A 12 -16.01 -3.22 -14.56
N ASP A 13 -15.63 -1.94 -14.52
CA ASP A 13 -16.56 -0.80 -14.59
C ASP A 13 -17.67 -0.84 -13.52
N ALA A 14 -17.36 -1.41 -12.36
CA ALA A 14 -18.27 -1.43 -11.22
C ALA A 14 -18.51 -0.02 -10.68
N GLU A 15 -19.68 0.21 -10.09
CA GLU A 15 -20.03 1.52 -9.52
C GLU A 15 -19.14 1.86 -8.30
N PRO A 16 -18.65 3.11 -8.20
CA PRO A 16 -17.87 3.56 -7.06
C PRO A 16 -18.72 3.62 -5.79
N SER A 17 -18.13 3.32 -4.65
CA SER A 17 -18.75 3.52 -3.33
C SER A 17 -18.67 4.99 -2.95
N GLU A 18 -19.62 5.49 -2.15
CA GLU A 18 -19.63 6.85 -1.61
C GLU A 18 -18.27 7.26 -1.01
N PHE A 19 -17.61 6.35 -0.28
CA PHE A 19 -16.30 6.63 0.27
C PHE A 19 -15.25 6.83 -0.82
N GLU A 20 -15.27 6.03 -1.88
CA GLU A 20 -14.31 6.15 -2.97
C GLU A 20 -14.57 7.39 -3.82
N GLU A 21 -15.83 7.80 -3.96
CA GLU A 21 -16.20 9.08 -4.57
C GLU A 21 -15.64 10.26 -3.76
N SER A 22 -15.72 10.21 -2.42
CA SER A 22 -15.10 11.24 -1.57
C SER A 22 -13.57 11.30 -1.71
N VAL A 23 -12.90 10.16 -1.83
CA VAL A 23 -11.44 10.10 -2.07
C VAL A 23 -11.10 10.63 -3.46
N ALA A 24 -11.90 10.29 -4.48
CA ALA A 24 -11.72 10.79 -5.84
C ALA A 24 -11.93 12.31 -5.92
N GLN A 25 -12.89 12.85 -5.16
CA GLN A 25 -13.11 14.29 -5.04
C GLN A 25 -11.91 14.97 -4.37
N ALA A 26 -11.41 14.44 -3.25
CA ALA A 26 -10.23 14.97 -2.58
C ALA A 26 -8.98 14.99 -3.49
N LEU A 27 -8.76 13.95 -4.30
CA LEU A 27 -7.67 13.93 -5.28
C LEU A 27 -7.85 14.98 -6.39
N PHE A 28 -9.08 15.24 -6.81
CA PHE A 28 -9.39 16.29 -7.79
C PHE A 28 -9.16 17.69 -7.22
N ASP A 29 -9.56 17.93 -5.97
CA ASP A 29 -9.35 19.21 -5.30
C ASP A 29 -7.86 19.47 -5.06
N LEU A 30 -7.08 18.43 -4.73
CA LEU A 30 -5.62 18.51 -4.63
C LEU A 30 -4.95 18.88 -5.97
N GLU A 31 -5.45 18.36 -7.09
CA GLU A 31 -4.97 18.72 -8.44
C GLU A 31 -5.21 20.19 -8.75
N ASN A 32 -6.35 20.75 -8.33
CA ASN A 32 -6.71 22.14 -8.61
C ASN A 32 -6.03 23.13 -7.68
N THR A 33 -5.78 22.73 -6.42
CA THR A 33 -5.21 23.62 -5.40
C THR A 33 -3.70 23.81 -5.60
N ASN A 34 -2.97 22.77 -6.02
CA ASN A 34 -1.52 22.80 -6.14
C ASN A 34 -1.08 22.80 -7.61
N GLN A 35 -0.67 23.96 -8.13
CA GLN A 35 -0.22 24.10 -9.52
C GLN A 35 0.99 23.22 -9.88
N GLU A 36 1.90 22.97 -8.92
CA GLU A 36 3.05 22.08 -9.11
C GLU A 36 2.64 20.62 -9.35
N LEU A 37 1.67 20.12 -8.58
CA LEU A 37 1.24 18.72 -8.61
C LEU A 37 0.24 18.44 -9.72
N LYS A 38 -0.31 19.49 -10.34
CA LYS A 38 -1.33 19.37 -11.38
C LYS A 38 -0.87 18.51 -12.55
N SER A 39 0.38 18.68 -12.99
CA SER A 39 0.93 17.91 -14.10
C SER A 39 1.07 16.41 -13.77
N ASP A 40 1.54 16.10 -12.56
CA ASP A 40 1.72 14.73 -12.09
C ASP A 40 0.39 14.05 -11.75
N LEU A 41 -0.60 14.79 -11.23
CA LEU A 41 -1.89 14.25 -10.80
C LEU A 41 -2.89 14.06 -11.95
N LYS A 42 -2.79 14.83 -13.05
CA LYS A 42 -3.77 14.87 -14.14
C LYS A 42 -4.14 13.48 -14.68
N ASP A 43 -3.14 12.65 -14.93
CA ASP A 43 -3.30 11.31 -15.52
C ASP A 43 -3.43 10.19 -14.47
N LEU A 44 -3.42 10.54 -13.18
CA LEU A 44 -3.54 9.58 -12.09
C LEU A 44 -5.00 9.27 -11.77
N TYR A 45 -5.26 7.99 -11.51
CA TYR A 45 -6.55 7.48 -11.07
C TYR A 45 -6.34 6.30 -10.09
N ILE A 46 -7.37 6.05 -9.29
CA ILE A 46 -7.41 4.98 -8.28
C ILE A 46 -8.35 3.86 -8.73
N ASN A 47 -8.06 2.63 -8.30
CA ASN A 47 -8.93 1.48 -8.52
C ASN A 47 -9.99 1.36 -7.43
N SER A 48 -9.58 1.51 -6.18
CA SER A 48 -10.48 1.44 -5.03
C SER A 48 -9.86 2.14 -3.81
N ALA A 49 -10.68 2.44 -2.83
CA ALA A 49 -10.24 2.94 -1.54
C ALA A 49 -10.97 2.20 -0.42
N THR A 50 -10.24 1.83 0.63
CA THR A 50 -10.79 1.09 1.77
C THR A 50 -10.35 1.75 3.07
N GLN A 51 -11.24 1.74 4.07
CA GLN A 51 -10.90 2.13 5.42
C GLN A 51 -10.52 0.88 6.22
N VAL A 52 -9.45 0.98 7.00
CA VAL A 52 -8.99 -0.06 7.91
C VAL A 52 -8.99 0.52 9.32
N ASP A 53 -9.70 -0.14 10.23
CA ASP A 53 -9.70 0.24 11.63
C ASP A 53 -8.36 -0.12 12.28
N VAL A 54 -7.77 0.85 12.96
CA VAL A 54 -6.50 0.74 13.69
C VAL A 54 -6.79 0.86 15.19
N SER A 55 -5.89 0.34 16.02
CA SER A 55 -5.92 0.53 17.47
C SER A 55 -6.05 2.01 17.85
N GLY A 56 -6.86 2.29 18.89
CA GLY A 56 -7.04 3.64 19.43
C GLY A 56 -8.05 4.52 18.67
N ASN A 57 -9.10 3.92 18.09
CA ASN A 57 -10.18 4.63 17.39
C ASN A 57 -9.72 5.45 16.15
N ARG A 58 -8.54 5.11 15.61
CA ARG A 58 -7.99 5.71 14.39
C ARG A 58 -8.38 4.84 13.21
N LYS A 59 -8.64 5.46 12.06
CA LYS A 59 -8.91 4.76 10.79
C LYS A 59 -7.82 5.11 9.79
N ALA A 60 -7.21 4.08 9.20
CA ALA A 60 -6.25 4.24 8.11
C ALA A 60 -6.98 4.13 6.78
N VAL A 61 -6.72 5.07 5.87
CA VAL A 61 -7.23 5.02 4.49
C VAL A 61 -6.19 4.32 3.61
N VAL A 62 -6.62 3.26 2.94
CA VAL A 62 -5.81 2.48 2.00
C VAL A 62 -6.33 2.71 0.60
N ILE A 63 -5.49 3.29 -0.26
CA ILE A 63 -5.82 3.57 -1.65
C ILE A 63 -5.15 2.54 -2.55
N HIS A 64 -5.96 1.84 -3.32
CA HIS A 64 -5.50 0.90 -4.33
C HIS A 64 -5.29 1.60 -5.67
N VAL A 65 -4.07 1.54 -6.18
CA VAL A 65 -3.64 2.22 -7.40
C VAL A 65 -3.25 1.20 -8.47
N PRO A 66 -3.49 1.44 -9.76
CA PRO A 66 -2.95 0.61 -10.83
C PRO A 66 -1.43 0.41 -10.73
N TYR A 67 -0.95 -0.83 -10.90
CA TYR A 67 0.48 -1.12 -10.88
C TYR A 67 1.33 -0.25 -11.84
N ARG A 68 0.75 0.14 -12.99
CA ARG A 68 1.41 1.02 -13.98
C ARG A 68 1.73 2.42 -13.42
N LEU A 69 0.87 2.93 -12.54
CA LEU A 69 0.95 4.28 -11.98
C LEU A 69 1.71 4.32 -10.64
N ARG A 70 2.13 3.17 -10.09
CA ARG A 70 2.86 3.07 -8.81
C ARG A 70 4.03 4.06 -8.72
N LYS A 71 4.82 4.20 -9.79
CA LYS A 71 6.00 5.09 -9.79
C LYS A 71 5.63 6.57 -9.69
N ALA A 72 4.53 6.98 -10.32
CA ALA A 72 4.05 8.36 -10.23
C ALA A 72 3.49 8.65 -8.84
N TYR A 73 2.69 7.73 -8.28
CA TYR A 73 2.19 7.86 -6.91
C TYR A 73 3.32 7.91 -5.87
N ARG A 74 4.41 7.16 -6.08
CA ARG A 74 5.58 7.22 -5.19
C ARG A 74 6.21 8.61 -5.08
N LYS A 75 6.19 9.41 -6.16
CA LYS A 75 6.73 10.78 -6.14
C LYS A 75 5.88 11.72 -5.29
N ILE A 76 4.56 11.59 -5.38
CA ILE A 76 3.60 12.46 -4.68
C ILE A 76 3.27 11.97 -3.27
N HIS A 77 3.61 10.72 -2.93
CA HIS A 77 3.24 10.06 -1.67
C HIS A 77 3.69 10.83 -0.43
N VAL A 78 4.86 11.47 -0.47
CA VAL A 78 5.37 12.27 0.67
C VAL A 78 4.40 13.39 1.07
N ARG A 79 3.62 13.91 0.12
CA ARG A 79 2.61 14.96 0.36
C ARG A 79 1.23 14.40 0.74
N LEU A 80 1.06 13.07 0.76
CA LEU A 80 -0.21 12.40 1.08
C LEU A 80 -0.08 11.63 2.41
N ASP A 81 -0.99 11.89 3.35
CA ASP A 81 -1.01 11.18 4.65
C ASP A 81 -1.85 9.89 4.62
N VAL A 82 -1.78 9.13 3.52
CA VAL A 82 -2.55 7.90 3.30
C VAL A 82 -1.65 6.76 2.86
N VAL A 83 -2.09 5.51 3.03
CA VAL A 83 -1.32 4.34 2.58
C VAL A 83 -1.71 4.02 1.13
N VAL A 84 -0.75 4.07 0.22
CA VAL A 84 -0.97 3.80 -1.22
C VAL A 84 -0.41 2.43 -1.57
N ILE A 85 -1.25 1.56 -2.13
CA ILE A 85 -0.87 0.18 -2.47
C ILE A 85 -1.18 -0.09 -3.93
N ALA A 86 -0.20 -0.63 -4.66
CA ALA A 86 -0.45 -1.05 -6.03
C ALA A 86 -1.31 -2.32 -6.09
N THR A 87 -2.31 -2.34 -6.96
CA THR A 87 -3.14 -3.51 -7.26
C THR A 87 -2.30 -4.56 -7.98
N ARG A 88 -2.07 -5.69 -7.31
CA ARG A 88 -1.27 -6.82 -7.81
C ARG A 88 -2.14 -8.06 -7.90
N ARG A 89 -2.06 -8.75 -9.04
CA ARG A 89 -2.80 -10.01 -9.26
C ARG A 89 -1.96 -11.21 -8.83
N ILE A 90 -2.45 -11.97 -7.86
CA ILE A 90 -1.87 -13.25 -7.45
C ILE A 90 -2.41 -14.36 -8.34
N LEU A 91 -1.52 -15.14 -8.95
CA LEU A 91 -1.87 -16.34 -9.72
C LEU A 91 -1.59 -17.60 -8.90
N ARG A 92 -2.53 -18.53 -8.94
CA ARG A 92 -2.37 -19.84 -8.30
C ARG A 92 -1.23 -20.62 -8.99
N PRO A 93 -0.49 -21.46 -8.24
CA PRO A 93 0.46 -22.39 -8.85
C PRO A 93 -0.23 -23.22 -9.95
N PRO A 94 0.41 -23.42 -11.11
CA PRO A 94 -0.15 -24.29 -12.14
C PRO A 94 -0.23 -25.73 -11.63
N LYS A 95 -1.24 -26.48 -12.08
CA LYS A 95 -1.38 -27.91 -11.76
C LYS A 95 -0.23 -28.70 -12.38
N LYS A 96 0.16 -29.82 -11.75
CA LYS A 96 1.18 -30.74 -12.27
C LYS A 96 0.80 -31.19 -13.69
N GLY A 97 1.72 -31.05 -14.65
CA GLY A 97 1.49 -31.38 -16.06
C GLY A 97 0.93 -30.25 -16.93
N SER A 98 0.70 -29.05 -16.38
CA SER A 98 0.33 -27.88 -17.19
C SER A 98 1.55 -27.28 -17.88
N ALA A 99 1.42 -26.98 -19.17
CA ALA A 99 2.43 -26.21 -19.92
C ALA A 99 2.44 -24.71 -19.55
N VAL A 100 1.43 -24.21 -18.82
CA VAL A 100 1.31 -22.80 -18.48
C VAL A 100 2.26 -22.45 -17.32
N GLN A 101 3.29 -21.65 -17.62
CA GLN A 101 4.20 -21.12 -16.61
C GLN A 101 3.66 -19.81 -16.02
N ARG A 102 3.60 -19.73 -14.68
CA ARG A 102 3.23 -18.48 -14.00
C ARG A 102 4.43 -17.53 -13.91
N PRO A 103 4.24 -16.22 -14.15
CA PRO A 103 5.28 -15.22 -13.88
C PRO A 103 5.65 -15.16 -12.39
N ARG A 104 6.95 -14.99 -12.08
CA ARG A 104 7.43 -14.87 -10.68
C ARG A 104 6.82 -13.67 -9.94
N SER A 105 6.59 -12.56 -10.64
CA SER A 105 5.97 -11.34 -10.11
C SER A 105 4.51 -11.52 -9.67
N ARG A 106 3.84 -12.60 -10.10
CA ARG A 106 2.45 -12.92 -9.74
C ARG A 106 2.34 -14.06 -8.72
N THR A 107 3.43 -14.37 -8.04
CA THR A 107 3.43 -15.35 -6.93
C THR A 107 2.99 -14.69 -5.63
N LEU A 108 2.38 -15.47 -4.73
CA LEU A 108 1.90 -14.96 -3.43
C LEU A 108 3.05 -14.33 -2.63
N THR A 109 4.22 -14.98 -2.61
CA THR A 109 5.40 -14.49 -1.88
C THR A 109 5.88 -13.14 -2.42
N SER A 110 6.09 -13.04 -3.74
CA SER A 110 6.55 -11.79 -4.38
C SER A 110 5.54 -10.66 -4.22
N VAL A 111 4.24 -10.94 -4.32
CA VAL A 111 3.20 -9.92 -4.14
C VAL A 111 3.15 -9.42 -2.70
N HIS A 112 3.28 -10.31 -1.71
CA HIS A 112 3.29 -9.90 -0.30
C HIS A 112 4.52 -9.06 0.05
N GLU A 113 5.69 -9.36 -0.51
CA GLU A 113 6.90 -8.56 -0.31
C GLU A 113 6.77 -7.18 -0.95
N ALA A 114 6.30 -7.12 -2.20
CA ALA A 114 6.09 -5.84 -2.88
C ALA A 114 4.95 -5.01 -2.25
N MET A 115 3.97 -5.65 -1.61
CA MET A 115 2.93 -4.98 -0.84
C MET A 115 3.47 -4.42 0.47
N LEU A 116 4.37 -5.17 1.15
CA LEU A 116 5.04 -4.68 2.35
C LEU A 116 5.82 -3.40 2.05
N GLU A 117 6.60 -3.37 0.98
CA GLU A 117 7.32 -2.16 0.52
C GLU A 117 6.41 -0.96 0.23
N ASP A 118 5.19 -1.19 -0.28
CA ASP A 118 4.26 -0.09 -0.57
C ASP A 118 3.65 0.48 0.70
N VAL A 119 3.40 -0.36 1.71
CA VAL A 119 2.82 0.07 2.97
C VAL A 119 3.73 1.02 3.73
N VAL A 120 5.05 0.80 3.71
CA VAL A 120 5.98 1.58 4.55
C VAL A 120 6.49 2.88 3.92
N LEU A 121 6.14 3.17 2.67
CA LEU A 121 6.57 4.38 1.98
C LEU A 121 6.19 5.63 2.82
N PRO A 122 7.09 6.60 3.04
CA PRO A 122 8.38 6.86 2.37
C PRO A 122 9.58 5.99 2.79
N SER A 123 9.49 5.29 3.93
CA SER A 123 10.63 4.59 4.51
C SER A 123 10.98 3.30 3.78
N GLU A 124 12.28 3.03 3.71
CA GLU A 124 12.82 1.81 3.13
C GLU A 124 13.02 0.72 4.19
N ILE A 125 12.83 -0.53 3.77
CA ILE A 125 13.04 -1.69 4.63
C ILE A 125 14.51 -2.08 4.56
N VAL A 126 15.22 -1.92 5.67
CA VAL A 126 16.64 -2.28 5.82
C VAL A 126 16.81 -3.77 6.07
N GLY A 127 15.85 -4.38 6.79
CA GLY A 127 15.97 -5.78 7.18
C GLY A 127 14.63 -6.43 7.45
N LYS A 128 14.61 -7.76 7.35
CA LYS A 128 13.42 -8.57 7.63
C LYS A 128 13.86 -9.86 8.32
N ARG A 129 13.23 -10.16 9.44
CA ARG A 129 13.45 -11.40 10.21
C ARG A 129 12.10 -12.05 10.49
N VAL A 130 12.02 -13.37 10.39
CA VAL A 130 10.83 -14.13 10.76
C VAL A 130 11.14 -14.90 12.02
N ARG A 131 10.46 -14.56 13.13
CA ARG A 131 10.57 -15.28 14.38
C ARG A 131 9.51 -16.37 14.42
N TYR A 132 9.96 -17.60 14.64
CA TYR A 132 9.11 -18.76 14.89
C TYR A 132 8.98 -18.93 16.40
N ARG A 133 7.75 -18.96 16.91
CA ARG A 133 7.48 -19.25 18.32
C ARG A 133 7.25 -20.75 18.53
N LEU A 134 7.35 -21.20 19.78
CA LEU A 134 7.12 -22.59 20.16
C LEU A 134 5.69 -23.04 19.80
N ASP A 135 4.72 -22.13 19.87
CA ASP A 135 3.32 -22.35 19.49
C ASP A 135 3.10 -22.52 17.97
N GLY A 136 4.18 -22.50 17.17
CA GLY A 136 4.12 -22.57 15.69
C GLY A 136 3.72 -21.26 15.01
N SER A 137 3.31 -20.24 15.77
CA SER A 137 3.01 -18.90 15.26
C SER A 137 4.28 -18.20 14.75
N LYS A 138 4.10 -17.39 13.70
CA LYS A 138 5.17 -16.67 13.03
C LYS A 138 4.95 -15.18 13.18
N ILE A 139 5.97 -14.46 13.65
CA ILE A 139 5.96 -12.99 13.69
C ILE A 139 7.03 -12.49 12.73
N MET A 140 6.63 -11.64 11.80
CA MET A 140 7.56 -10.96 10.90
C MET A 140 8.03 -9.66 11.57
N LYS A 141 9.32 -9.56 11.88
CA LYS A 141 9.97 -8.32 12.31
C LYS A 141 10.58 -7.63 11.11
N VAL A 142 10.17 -6.41 10.84
CA VAL A 142 10.61 -5.61 9.70
C VAL A 142 11.33 -4.39 10.25
N PHE A 143 12.59 -4.22 9.82
CA PHE A 143 13.45 -3.13 10.25
C PHE A 143 13.40 -2.01 9.21
N LEU A 144 13.02 -0.82 9.65
CA LEU A 144 12.96 0.39 8.83
C LEU A 144 14.23 1.22 8.96
N ASP A 145 14.49 2.10 8.00
CA ASP A 145 15.64 3.01 8.07
C ASP A 145 15.48 3.98 9.27
N PRO A 146 16.43 4.03 10.22
CA PRO A 146 16.36 4.93 11.37
C PRO A 146 16.34 6.42 10.98
N LYS A 147 16.79 6.80 9.78
CA LYS A 147 16.77 8.22 9.33
C LYS A 147 15.36 8.80 9.24
N GLU A 148 14.39 7.97 8.89
CA GLU A 148 13.00 8.38 8.71
C GLU A 148 12.11 8.11 9.94
N ARG A 149 12.75 7.88 11.10
CA ARG A 149 12.07 7.55 12.34
C ARG A 149 11.05 8.63 12.73
N ASN A 150 11.48 9.90 12.73
CA ASN A 150 10.63 11.01 13.16
C ASN A 150 9.35 11.16 12.32
N SER A 151 9.39 10.80 11.04
CA SER A 151 8.25 10.91 10.13
C SER A 151 7.35 9.67 10.10
N THR A 152 7.82 8.49 10.49
CA THR A 152 7.08 7.24 10.31
C THR A 152 6.72 6.53 11.62
N GLU A 153 7.29 6.94 12.76
CA GLU A 153 7.01 6.34 14.08
C GLU A 153 5.54 6.39 14.48
N TYR A 154 4.81 7.48 14.17
CA TYR A 154 3.38 7.58 14.47
C TYR A 154 2.48 6.66 13.61
N LYS A 155 3.01 6.11 12.50
CA LYS A 155 2.29 5.27 11.53
C LYS A 155 2.50 3.77 11.72
N LEU A 156 3.43 3.35 12.58
CA LEU A 156 3.84 1.94 12.70
C LEU A 156 2.66 1.00 13.01
N GLU A 157 1.77 1.42 13.91
CA GLU A 157 0.55 0.68 14.23
C GLU A 157 -0.36 0.52 13.00
N SER A 158 -0.58 1.62 12.26
CA SER A 158 -1.38 1.63 11.04
C SER A 158 -0.79 0.70 9.98
N PHE A 159 0.53 0.69 9.79
CA PHE A 159 1.19 -0.22 8.86
C PHE A 159 0.96 -1.69 9.21
N SER A 160 1.06 -2.02 10.51
CA SER A 160 0.82 -3.39 10.98
C SER A 160 -0.62 -3.83 10.75
N ALA A 161 -1.59 -2.96 11.05
CA ALA A 161 -3.02 -3.23 10.89
C ALA A 161 -3.41 -3.39 9.41
N VAL A 162 -2.94 -2.51 8.54
CA VAL A 162 -3.18 -2.55 7.10
C VAL A 162 -2.60 -3.83 6.49
N TYR A 163 -1.33 -4.16 6.81
CA TYR A 163 -0.72 -5.37 6.26
C TYR A 163 -1.40 -6.64 6.80
N ARG A 164 -1.80 -6.66 8.07
CA ARG A 164 -2.57 -7.77 8.64
C ARG A 164 -3.92 -7.96 7.94
N LYS A 165 -4.65 -6.87 7.67
CA LYS A 165 -5.94 -6.90 6.96
C LYS A 165 -5.81 -7.42 5.54
N LEU A 166 -4.75 -7.03 4.82
CA LEU A 166 -4.55 -7.39 3.41
C LEU A 166 -3.92 -8.76 3.21
N ALA A 167 -2.90 -9.09 4.01
CA ALA A 167 -2.08 -10.29 3.82
C ALA A 167 -2.36 -11.40 4.84
N GLY A 168 -3.10 -11.13 5.92
CA GLY A 168 -3.39 -12.09 6.99
C GLY A 168 -2.15 -12.51 7.80
N LYS A 169 -1.07 -11.73 7.76
CA LYS A 169 0.20 -12.04 8.43
C LYS A 169 0.49 -10.98 9.49
N ASP A 170 0.93 -11.43 10.67
CA ASP A 170 1.34 -10.54 11.75
C ASP A 170 2.75 -10.00 11.49
N VAL A 171 2.84 -8.66 11.43
CA VAL A 171 4.07 -7.91 11.20
C VAL A 171 4.26 -6.90 12.33
N VAL A 172 5.50 -6.79 12.79
CA VAL A 172 5.95 -5.77 13.73
C VAL A 172 7.03 -4.96 13.04
N PHE A 173 6.85 -3.64 13.00
CA PHE A 173 7.82 -2.69 12.45
C PHE A 173 8.66 -2.12 13.59
N GLU A 174 9.98 -2.20 13.46
CA GLU A 174 10.95 -1.73 14.45
C GLU A 174 12.05 -0.95 13.73
N TYR A 175 12.77 -0.09 14.44
CA TYR A 175 14.03 0.48 13.93
C TYR A 175 15.20 -0.34 14.47
N PRO A 176 16.26 -0.57 13.67
CA PRO A 176 17.46 -1.21 14.18
C PRO A 176 18.04 -0.32 15.29
N ILE A 177 18.35 -0.94 16.43
CA ILE A 177 19.11 -0.28 17.48
C ILE A 177 20.54 -0.19 16.96
N THR A 178 21.01 1.01 16.62
CA THR A 178 22.44 1.25 16.43
C THR A 178 23.11 1.01 17.77
N GLU A 179 23.87 -0.08 17.87
CA GLU A 179 24.87 -0.21 18.94
C GLU A 179 25.85 0.96 18.75
N VAL A 180 25.84 1.88 19.72
CA VAL A 180 26.80 2.98 19.84
C VAL A 180 28.13 2.42 20.33
#